data_AF-F1LFM4-F1
#
_entry.id   AF-F1LFM4-F1
#
_cell.length_a   1.000
_cell.length_b   1.000
_cell.length_c   1.000
_cell.angle_alpha   90.00
_cell.angle_beta   90.00
_cell.angle_gamma   90.00
#
_symmetry.space_group_name_H-M   'P 1'
#
loop_
_entity.id
_entity.type
_entity.pdbx_description
1 polymer ?
#
loop_
_entity_poly.entity_id
_entity_poly.type
_entity_poly.pdbx_seq_one_letter_code
_entity_poly.pdbx_strand_id
1 'polypeptide(L)'
;MATMRVLQSKKDFEEFTSDDSVSVVHFAAKWVDVCAQLDSILGELHDELKSFKCARIEAEQVPEVSLEFSIQAAPTLLLFKAGKEVDRINGFNPGGIKAAILKHSAGHRVCATAKKTAVSKEALNERLRALINKSRLVIFMKGTPEQPRCGFSRQAVELLRSIHADFSSFDILNDEEVRQGLKEYSNWPTYPQIYLDGELLGGLDVLREELADEKFADKLPKITA
;
A
#
# COMPACT_ATOMS: atom_id res chain seq x y z
N MET A 1 14.30 -20.97 -23.18
CA MET A 1 13.32 -20.85 -22.10
C MET A 1 13.69 -21.80 -21.00
N ALA A 2 14.08 -21.27 -19.84
CA ALA A 2 14.27 -22.08 -18.65
C ALA A 2 12.97 -22.83 -18.32
N THR A 3 13.03 -24.15 -18.19
CA THR A 3 11.88 -24.95 -17.75
C THR A 3 11.66 -24.69 -16.26
N MET A 4 10.58 -23.99 -15.93
CA MET A 4 10.24 -23.71 -14.53
C MET A 4 9.93 -25.02 -13.79
N ARG A 5 10.61 -25.25 -12.65
CA ARG A 5 10.41 -26.47 -11.85
C ARG A 5 8.98 -26.51 -11.31
N VAL A 6 8.33 -27.67 -11.36
CA VAL A 6 7.02 -27.89 -10.72
C VAL A 6 7.24 -28.56 -9.37
N LEU A 7 6.74 -27.95 -8.29
CA LEU A 7 6.78 -28.48 -6.93
C LEU A 7 5.51 -29.30 -6.68
N GLN A 8 5.67 -30.54 -6.21
CA GLN A 8 4.56 -31.50 -6.07
C GLN A 8 4.30 -31.91 -4.63
N SER A 9 5.14 -31.50 -3.69
CA SER A 9 5.01 -31.83 -2.27
C SER A 9 5.55 -30.71 -1.38
N LYS A 10 5.16 -30.72 -0.11
CA LYS A 10 5.74 -29.84 0.91
C LYS A 10 7.27 -29.97 1.01
N LYS A 11 7.79 -31.20 0.93
CA LYS A 11 9.24 -31.46 0.96
C LYS A 11 9.96 -30.78 -0.21
N ASP A 12 9.42 -30.89 -1.42
CA ASP A 12 10.01 -30.24 -2.61
C ASP A 12 10.04 -28.71 -2.44
N PHE A 13 8.99 -28.15 -1.84
CA PHE A 13 8.88 -26.72 -1.58
C PHE A 13 9.91 -26.24 -0.54
N GLU A 14 10.05 -26.95 0.57
CA GLU A 14 11.04 -26.63 1.61
C GLU A 14 12.47 -26.72 1.06
N GLU A 15 12.79 -27.80 0.34
CA GLU A 15 14.09 -27.96 -0.31
C GLU A 15 14.36 -26.83 -1.31
N PHE A 16 13.36 -26.48 -2.13
CA PHE A 16 13.49 -25.40 -3.10
C PHE A 16 13.73 -24.04 -2.45
N THR A 17 13.05 -23.72 -1.35
CA THR A 17 13.11 -22.41 -0.70
C THR A 17 14.23 -22.26 0.32
N SER A 18 14.87 -23.35 0.75
CA SER A 18 15.88 -23.39 1.83
C SER A 18 17.19 -22.65 1.54
N ASP A 19 17.52 -22.44 0.27
CA ASP A 19 18.79 -21.82 -0.17
C ASP A 19 18.81 -20.29 0.07
N ASP A 20 19.99 -19.69 0.20
CA ASP A 20 20.15 -18.24 0.38
C ASP A 20 19.91 -17.42 -0.92
N SER A 21 19.76 -18.09 -2.06
CA SER A 21 19.29 -17.47 -3.31
C SER A 21 17.80 -17.11 -3.26
N VAL A 22 17.43 -16.05 -3.97
CA VAL A 22 16.02 -15.67 -4.11
C VAL A 22 15.28 -16.76 -4.88
N SER A 23 14.23 -17.27 -4.26
CA SER A 23 13.39 -18.35 -4.80
C SER A 23 11.98 -17.82 -5.03
N VAL A 24 11.53 -17.76 -6.27
CA VAL A 24 10.19 -17.29 -6.64
C VAL A 24 9.29 -18.51 -6.84
N VAL A 25 8.19 -18.59 -6.10
CA VAL A 25 7.22 -19.68 -6.18
C VAL A 25 5.88 -19.14 -6.67
N HIS A 26 5.44 -19.61 -7.83
CA HIS A 26 4.14 -19.30 -8.42
C HIS A 26 3.10 -20.33 -7.99
N PHE A 27 2.20 -19.91 -7.10
CA PHE A 27 0.98 -20.64 -6.76
C PHE A 27 -0.06 -20.44 -7.85
N ALA A 28 -0.25 -21.49 -8.64
CA ALA A 28 -1.09 -21.48 -9.82
C ALA A 28 -2.31 -22.38 -9.65
N ALA A 29 -3.27 -22.16 -10.55
CA ALA A 29 -4.45 -22.98 -10.73
C ALA A 29 -4.54 -23.44 -12.19
N LYS A 30 -4.79 -24.73 -12.45
CA LYS A 30 -4.89 -25.29 -13.81
C LYS A 30 -5.97 -24.63 -14.68
N TRP A 31 -7.05 -24.11 -14.07
CA TRP A 31 -8.20 -23.51 -14.76
C TRP A 31 -8.09 -21.99 -14.94
N VAL A 32 -6.92 -21.39 -14.69
CA VAL A 32 -6.72 -19.92 -14.80
C VAL A 32 -5.72 -19.62 -15.91
N ASP A 33 -6.21 -19.15 -17.05
CA ASP A 33 -5.41 -18.85 -18.26
C ASP A 33 -4.28 -17.86 -18.00
N VAL A 34 -4.48 -16.95 -17.05
CA VAL A 34 -3.50 -15.92 -16.67
C VAL A 34 -2.24 -16.52 -16.02
N CYS A 35 -2.30 -17.74 -15.48
CA CYS A 35 -1.13 -18.41 -14.92
C CYS A 35 -0.07 -18.71 -15.98
N ALA A 36 -0.47 -19.07 -17.21
CA ALA A 36 0.47 -19.34 -18.29
C ALA A 36 1.23 -18.07 -18.73
N GLN A 37 0.58 -16.91 -18.69
CA GLN A 37 1.23 -15.62 -18.97
C GLN A 37 2.28 -15.31 -17.91
N LEU A 38 1.97 -15.59 -16.64
CA LEU A 38 2.90 -15.37 -15.54
C LEU A 38 4.13 -16.30 -15.64
N ASP A 39 3.93 -17.54 -16.05
CA ASP A 39 5.00 -18.51 -16.29
C ASP A 39 5.97 -18.00 -17.37
N SER A 40 5.46 -17.45 -18.47
CA SER A 40 6.28 -16.85 -19.53
C SER A 40 7.10 -15.67 -19.02
N ILE A 41 6.48 -14.75 -18.27
CA ILE A 41 7.17 -13.57 -17.71
C ILE A 41 8.28 -14.00 -16.74
N LEU A 42 8.02 -14.98 -15.88
CA LEU A 42 9.03 -15.51 -14.97
C LEU A 42 10.19 -16.16 -15.72
N GLY A 43 9.91 -16.87 -16.81
CA GLY A 43 10.94 -17.44 -17.69
C GLY A 43 11.82 -16.37 -18.33
N GLU A 44 11.21 -15.32 -18.90
CA GLU A 44 11.92 -14.18 -19.49
C GLU A 44 12.80 -13.46 -18.45
N LEU A 45 12.26 -13.18 -17.26
CA LEU A 45 12.99 -12.51 -16.18
C LEU A 45 14.13 -13.37 -15.63
N HIS A 46 13.94 -14.69 -15.57
CA HIS A 46 14.99 -15.61 -15.15
C HIS A 46 16.16 -15.60 -16.16
N ASP A 47 15.85 -15.64 -17.46
CA ASP A 47 16.85 -15.58 -18.52
C ASP A 47 17.58 -14.21 -18.54
N GLU A 48 16.87 -13.11 -18.23
CA GLU A 48 17.41 -11.75 -18.13
C GLU A 48 18.31 -11.56 -16.90
N LEU A 49 17.83 -11.92 -15.69
CA LEU A 49 18.47 -11.52 -14.43
C LEU A 49 19.43 -12.56 -13.86
N LYS A 50 19.17 -13.86 -14.09
CA LYS A 50 19.98 -15.01 -13.60
C LYS A 50 20.33 -15.02 -12.10
N SER A 51 19.63 -14.21 -11.31
CA SER A 51 19.95 -13.92 -9.89
C SER A 51 18.88 -14.45 -8.93
N PHE A 52 17.98 -15.27 -9.44
CA PHE A 52 16.94 -15.96 -8.68
C PHE A 52 16.59 -17.28 -9.38
N LYS A 53 15.95 -18.19 -8.65
CA LYS A 53 15.34 -19.41 -9.21
C LYS A 53 13.83 -19.31 -9.13
N CYS A 54 13.11 -19.86 -10.11
CA CYS A 54 11.65 -19.89 -10.12
C CYS A 54 11.10 -21.31 -10.17
N ALA A 55 9.95 -21.50 -9.51
CA ALA A 55 9.17 -22.71 -9.54
C ALA A 55 7.68 -22.41 -9.55
N ARG A 56 6.88 -23.36 -10.02
CA ARG A 56 5.42 -23.35 -9.94
C ARG A 56 4.95 -24.44 -8.99
N ILE A 57 3.90 -24.14 -8.25
CA ILE A 57 3.17 -25.09 -7.41
C ILE A 57 1.69 -24.97 -7.75
N GLU A 58 1.04 -26.11 -7.91
CA GLU A 58 -0.40 -26.14 -8.13
C GLU A 58 -1.08 -26.10 -6.76
N ALA A 59 -1.78 -25.00 -6.45
CA ALA A 59 -2.25 -24.72 -5.10
C ALA A 59 -3.20 -25.80 -4.55
N GLU A 60 -3.98 -26.44 -5.42
CA GLU A 60 -4.87 -27.54 -5.07
C GLU A 60 -4.17 -28.89 -4.89
N GLN A 61 -3.01 -29.10 -5.51
CA GLN A 61 -2.29 -30.38 -5.41
C GLN A 61 -1.43 -30.47 -4.15
N VAL A 62 -1.07 -29.32 -3.57
CA VAL A 62 -0.26 -29.23 -2.35
C VAL A 62 -0.98 -28.33 -1.32
N PRO A 63 -2.16 -28.75 -0.82
CA PRO A 63 -3.01 -27.92 0.03
C PRO A 63 -2.33 -27.56 1.36
N GLU A 64 -1.44 -28.40 1.88
CA GLU A 64 -0.71 -28.11 3.12
C GLU A 64 0.18 -26.87 3.01
N VAL A 65 0.85 -26.67 1.86
CA VAL A 65 1.66 -25.47 1.61
C VAL A 65 0.75 -24.27 1.37
N SER A 66 -0.33 -24.44 0.60
CA SER A 66 -1.31 -23.38 0.36
C SER A 66 -1.93 -22.84 1.65
N LEU A 67 -2.27 -23.73 2.60
CA LEU A 67 -2.78 -23.35 3.92
C LEU A 67 -1.71 -22.65 4.77
N GLU A 68 -0.50 -23.19 4.82
CA GLU A 68 0.61 -22.63 5.58
C GLU A 68 0.91 -21.18 5.18
N PHE A 69 0.86 -20.86 3.89
CA PHE A 69 1.12 -19.51 3.39
C PHE A 69 -0.14 -18.68 3.15
N SER A 70 -1.32 -19.18 3.55
CA SER A 70 -2.62 -18.51 3.41
C SER A 70 -2.90 -18.07 1.96
N ILE A 71 -2.72 -19.00 1.01
CA ILE A 71 -3.01 -18.79 -0.41
C ILE A 71 -4.53 -18.79 -0.60
N GLN A 72 -5.09 -17.64 -0.98
CA GLN A 72 -6.54 -17.45 -1.14
C GLN A 72 -7.00 -17.45 -2.60
N ALA A 73 -6.09 -17.14 -3.54
CA ALA A 73 -6.42 -17.06 -4.96
C ALA A 73 -5.18 -17.36 -5.82
N ALA A 74 -5.41 -17.91 -7.00
CA ALA A 74 -4.42 -18.03 -8.05
C ALA A 74 -4.62 -16.93 -9.12
N PRO A 75 -3.56 -16.39 -9.73
CA PRO A 75 -2.15 -16.64 -9.41
C PRO A 75 -1.70 -15.87 -8.16
N THR A 76 -0.82 -16.46 -7.36
CA THR A 76 -0.09 -15.77 -6.28
C THR A 76 1.41 -16.09 -6.39
N LEU A 77 2.27 -15.08 -6.27
CA LEU A 77 3.73 -15.27 -6.25
C LEU A 77 4.26 -15.01 -4.85
N LEU A 78 5.05 -15.94 -4.33
CA LEU A 78 5.80 -15.79 -3.10
C LEU A 78 7.29 -15.81 -3.40
N LEU A 79 8.03 -14.90 -2.77
CA LEU A 79 9.48 -14.85 -2.86
C LEU A 79 10.05 -15.35 -1.53
N PHE A 80 11.04 -16.23 -1.61
CA PHE A 80 11.73 -16.80 -0.47
C PHE A 80 13.23 -16.53 -0.52
N LYS A 81 13.84 -16.45 0.66
CA LYS A 81 15.28 -16.45 0.85
C LYS A 81 15.62 -17.16 2.16
N ALA A 82 16.51 -18.15 2.11
CA ALA A 82 16.90 -18.97 3.25
C ALA A 82 15.68 -19.56 4.02
N GLY A 83 14.70 -20.08 3.27
CA GLY A 83 13.46 -20.69 3.78
C GLY A 83 12.41 -19.70 4.30
N LYS A 84 12.64 -18.39 4.21
CA LYS A 84 11.72 -17.36 4.73
C LYS A 84 11.02 -16.62 3.61
N GLU A 85 9.72 -16.39 3.74
CA GLU A 85 8.96 -15.51 2.85
C GLU A 85 9.49 -14.07 3.01
N VAL A 86 9.98 -13.48 1.91
CA VAL A 86 10.55 -12.11 1.87
C VAL A 86 9.69 -11.14 1.07
N ASP A 87 8.84 -11.63 0.17
CA ASP A 87 7.85 -10.82 -0.55
C ASP A 87 6.68 -11.66 -1.10
N ARG A 88 5.58 -10.98 -1.43
CA ARG A 88 4.34 -11.59 -1.94
C ARG A 88 3.69 -10.67 -2.97
N ILE A 89 3.21 -11.26 -4.06
CA ILE A 89 2.43 -10.57 -5.09
C ILE A 89 1.16 -11.38 -5.31
N ASN A 90 0.02 -10.81 -4.92
CA ASN A 90 -1.28 -11.43 -5.11
C ASN A 90 -1.84 -11.04 -6.48
N GLY A 91 -2.36 -12.01 -7.22
CA GLY A 91 -2.90 -11.80 -8.55
C GLY A 91 -1.84 -11.55 -9.62
N PHE A 92 -2.31 -11.15 -10.81
CA PHE A 92 -1.44 -10.86 -11.94
C PHE A 92 -0.97 -9.39 -11.91
N ASN A 93 0.28 -9.16 -11.47
CA ASN A 93 0.89 -7.84 -11.46
C ASN A 93 2.31 -7.90 -12.06
N PRO A 94 2.46 -7.80 -13.39
CA PRO A 94 3.74 -7.94 -14.06
C PRO A 94 4.75 -6.83 -13.71
N GLY A 95 4.26 -5.60 -13.45
CA GLY A 95 5.12 -4.47 -13.09
C GLY A 95 5.82 -4.64 -11.73
N GLY A 96 5.21 -5.39 -10.81
CA GLY A 96 5.76 -5.64 -9.48
C GLY A 96 6.81 -6.75 -9.41
N ILE A 97 6.83 -7.70 -10.36
CA ILE A 97 7.63 -8.93 -10.27
C ILE A 97 9.12 -8.64 -10.35
N LYS A 98 9.54 -7.89 -11.38
CA LYS A 98 10.94 -7.53 -11.60
C LYS A 98 11.49 -6.70 -10.44
N ALA A 99 10.70 -5.74 -9.95
CA ALA A 99 11.08 -4.91 -8.81
C ALA A 99 11.24 -5.74 -7.52
N ALA A 100 10.33 -6.68 -7.25
CA ALA A 100 10.41 -7.56 -6.09
C ALA A 100 11.65 -8.47 -6.14
N ILE A 101 11.98 -9.03 -7.32
CA ILE A 101 13.17 -9.87 -7.49
C ILE A 101 14.45 -9.05 -7.25
N LEU A 102 14.59 -7.91 -7.95
CA LEU A 102 15.78 -7.05 -7.84
C LEU A 102 16.04 -6.58 -6.42
N LYS A 103 14.96 -6.29 -5.67
CA LYS A 103 15.04 -5.89 -4.26
C LYS A 103 15.72 -6.94 -3.38
N HIS A 104 15.55 -8.22 -3.66
CA HIS A 104 16.03 -9.31 -2.81
C HIS A 104 17.28 -10.03 -3.35
N SER A 105 17.59 -9.86 -4.64
CA SER A 105 18.72 -10.51 -5.33
C SER A 105 20.08 -9.82 -5.12
N ALA A 106 20.13 -8.59 -4.60
CA ALA A 106 21.39 -7.86 -4.44
C ALA A 106 22.09 -8.14 -3.09
N GLY A 107 23.24 -8.81 -3.13
CA GLY A 107 24.19 -8.89 -2.03
C GLY A 107 24.92 -7.56 -1.80
N HIS A 108 24.30 -6.61 -1.10
CA HIS A 108 25.00 -5.60 -0.30
C HIS A 108 24.09 -5.10 0.83
N ARG A 109 24.65 -5.08 2.04
CA ARG A 109 24.01 -4.85 3.34
C ARG A 109 22.89 -3.79 3.33
N VAL A 110 21.66 -4.21 3.61
CA VAL A 110 20.85 -3.57 4.66
C VAL A 110 20.17 -4.67 5.46
N CYS A 111 20.57 -4.78 6.73
CA CYS A 111 19.87 -5.56 7.74
C CYS A 111 18.41 -5.09 7.81
N ALA A 112 17.44 -5.95 7.43
CA ALA A 112 16.02 -5.61 7.55
C ALA A 112 15.09 -6.84 7.63
N THR A 113 15.46 -7.91 8.33
CA THR A 113 14.45 -8.80 8.93
C THR A 113 13.94 -8.14 10.22
N ALA A 114 12.81 -7.44 10.09
CA ALA A 114 11.89 -6.89 11.12
C ALA A 114 11.21 -5.58 10.64
N LYS A 115 11.64 -5.00 9.51
CA LYS A 115 11.36 -3.60 9.16
C LYS A 115 10.26 -3.34 8.12
N LYS A 116 9.58 -4.31 7.49
CA LYS A 116 8.63 -3.97 6.39
C LYS A 116 7.24 -3.48 6.86
N THR A 117 6.80 -3.79 8.08
CA THR A 117 5.58 -3.17 8.66
C THR A 117 5.89 -1.83 9.34
N ALA A 118 7.09 -1.70 9.90
CA ALA A 118 7.60 -0.46 10.45
C ALA A 118 7.94 0.52 9.30
N VAL A 119 8.86 0.19 8.38
CA VAL A 119 9.32 1.11 7.32
C VAL A 119 8.22 1.54 6.36
N SER A 120 7.23 0.68 6.07
CA SER A 120 6.06 1.12 5.29
C SER A 120 5.15 2.03 6.10
N LYS A 121 4.91 1.76 7.40
CA LYS A 121 4.19 2.68 8.29
C LYS A 121 4.95 3.97 8.56
N GLU A 122 6.27 3.94 8.73
CA GLU A 122 7.09 5.13 8.95
C GLU A 122 7.18 5.98 7.67
N ALA A 123 7.37 5.36 6.49
CA ALA A 123 7.33 6.08 5.21
C ALA A 123 5.93 6.62 4.90
N LEU A 124 4.88 5.84 5.20
CA LEU A 124 3.50 6.32 5.10
C LEU A 124 3.26 7.46 6.10
N ASN A 125 3.66 7.33 7.36
CA ASN A 125 3.53 8.37 8.37
C ASN A 125 4.32 9.63 7.99
N GLU A 126 5.50 9.50 7.38
CA GLU A 126 6.27 10.62 6.86
C GLU A 126 5.53 11.30 5.70
N ARG A 127 4.94 10.53 4.77
CA ARG A 127 4.07 11.05 3.71
C ARG A 127 2.84 11.75 4.27
N LEU A 128 2.17 11.15 5.26
CA LEU A 128 1.01 11.72 5.94
C LEU A 128 1.39 13.03 6.62
N ARG A 129 2.50 13.05 7.37
CA ARG A 129 3.04 14.27 7.97
C ARG A 129 3.34 15.33 6.93
N ALA A 130 3.96 14.98 5.80
CA ALA A 130 4.23 15.93 4.73
C ALA A 130 2.94 16.50 4.12
N LEU A 131 1.90 15.68 3.95
CA LEU A 131 0.59 16.14 3.46
C LEU A 131 -0.12 17.05 4.47
N ILE A 132 -0.10 16.68 5.75
CA ILE A 132 -0.70 17.45 6.86
C ILE A 132 0.01 18.80 7.02
N ASN A 133 1.34 18.82 6.92
CA ASN A 133 2.16 20.03 7.08
C ASN A 133 2.37 20.80 5.78
N LYS A 134 1.71 20.41 4.68
CA LYS A 134 1.82 21.09 3.38
C LYS A 134 1.36 22.54 3.44
N SER A 135 0.37 22.82 4.29
CA SER A 135 -0.18 24.16 4.51
C SER A 135 -0.63 24.27 5.95
N ARG A 136 -0.81 25.51 6.44
CA ARG A 136 -1.27 25.72 7.82
C ARG A 136 -2.65 25.13 8.07
N LEU A 137 -3.54 25.17 7.09
CA LEU A 137 -4.85 24.56 7.16
C LEU A 137 -5.02 23.58 5.99
N VAL A 138 -5.24 22.30 6.31
CA VAL A 138 -5.41 21.23 5.31
C VAL A 138 -6.69 20.48 5.58
N ILE A 139 -7.50 20.27 4.53
CA ILE A 139 -8.71 19.44 4.57
C ILE A 139 -8.53 18.18 3.74
N PHE A 140 -8.71 17.03 4.37
CA PHE A 140 -8.82 15.73 3.70
C PHE A 140 -10.30 15.43 3.47
N MET A 141 -10.71 15.38 2.20
CA MET A 141 -12.12 15.31 1.82
C MET A 141 -12.35 14.35 0.66
N LYS A 142 -13.62 14.02 0.42
CA LYS A 142 -14.04 13.20 -0.73
C LYS A 142 -14.32 14.13 -1.91
N GLY A 143 -13.48 14.08 -2.95
CA GLY A 143 -13.49 15.01 -4.07
C GLY A 143 -12.61 16.24 -3.81
N THR A 144 -12.82 17.31 -4.59
CA THR A 144 -12.08 18.58 -4.47
C THR A 144 -13.00 19.73 -4.01
N PRO A 145 -12.46 20.88 -3.58
CA PRO A 145 -13.26 22.05 -3.22
C PRO A 145 -14.16 22.57 -4.36
N GLU A 146 -13.76 22.34 -5.61
CA GLU A 146 -14.55 22.66 -6.82
C GLU A 146 -15.58 21.57 -7.13
N GLN A 147 -15.25 20.32 -6.82
CA GLN A 147 -16.09 19.14 -7.13
C GLN A 147 -16.22 18.20 -5.91
N PRO A 148 -16.95 18.61 -4.85
CA PRO A 148 -17.12 17.78 -3.66
C PRO A 148 -18.04 16.59 -3.95
N ARG A 149 -17.57 15.36 -3.65
CA ARG A 149 -18.30 14.10 -3.90
C ARG A 149 -19.11 13.59 -2.70
N CYS A 150 -19.19 14.37 -1.63
CA CYS A 150 -19.94 14.04 -0.41
C CYS A 150 -20.55 15.30 0.23
N GLY A 151 -21.76 15.18 0.80
CA GLY A 151 -22.45 16.29 1.45
C GLY A 151 -21.68 16.91 2.61
N PHE A 152 -21.03 16.09 3.45
CA PHE A 152 -20.17 16.58 4.55
C PHE A 152 -18.94 17.33 4.04
N SER A 153 -18.31 16.82 2.98
CA SER A 153 -17.16 17.47 2.34
C SER A 153 -17.55 18.81 1.71
N ARG A 154 -18.73 18.90 1.11
CA ARG A 154 -19.27 20.15 0.56
C ARG A 154 -19.49 21.20 1.66
N GLN A 155 -20.17 20.82 2.74
CA GLN A 155 -20.47 21.71 3.85
C GLN A 155 -19.20 22.22 4.54
N ALA A 156 -18.17 21.39 4.68
CA ALA A 156 -16.89 21.81 5.26
C ALA A 156 -16.19 22.86 4.38
N VAL A 157 -16.18 22.66 3.05
CA VAL A 157 -15.59 23.62 2.11
C VAL A 157 -16.35 24.94 2.10
N GLU A 158 -17.68 24.90 2.11
CA GLU A 158 -18.52 26.11 2.17
C GLU A 158 -18.23 26.92 3.44
N LEU A 159 -18.08 26.24 4.59
CA LEU A 159 -17.80 26.87 5.86
C LEU A 159 -16.39 27.49 5.91
N LEU A 160 -15.37 26.82 5.37
CA LEU A 160 -14.02 27.39 5.28
C LEU A 160 -13.97 28.59 4.32
N ARG A 161 -14.75 28.54 3.22
CA ARG A 161 -14.84 29.66 2.27
C ARG A 161 -15.59 30.86 2.85
N SER A 162 -16.63 30.66 3.66
CA SER A 162 -17.42 31.78 4.21
C SER A 162 -16.58 32.67 5.14
N ILE A 163 -15.60 32.09 5.83
CA ILE A 163 -14.65 32.79 6.70
C ILE A 163 -13.38 33.26 5.97
N HIS A 164 -13.32 33.06 4.64
CA HIS A 164 -12.17 33.38 3.80
C HIS A 164 -10.87 32.68 4.25
N ALA A 165 -10.98 31.45 4.76
CA ALA A 165 -9.80 30.71 5.17
C ALA A 165 -8.94 30.28 3.97
N ASP A 166 -7.63 30.41 4.11
CA ASP A 166 -6.64 29.88 3.16
C ASP A 166 -6.33 28.43 3.54
N PHE A 167 -6.83 27.49 2.73
CA PHE A 167 -6.68 26.06 3.01
C PHE A 167 -6.26 25.27 1.78
N SER A 168 -5.50 24.20 2.01
CA SER A 168 -5.21 23.19 0.99
C SER A 168 -6.17 22.00 1.13
N SER A 169 -6.51 21.37 0.02
CA SER A 169 -7.36 20.18 0.02
C SER A 169 -6.62 18.96 -0.53
N PHE A 170 -6.93 17.80 0.02
CA PHE A 170 -6.49 16.51 -0.51
C PHE A 170 -7.69 15.58 -0.73
N ASP A 171 -7.81 15.06 -1.96
CA ASP A 171 -8.87 14.10 -2.31
C ASP A 171 -8.45 12.68 -1.94
N ILE A 172 -9.03 12.18 -0.84
CA ILE A 172 -8.76 10.83 -0.32
C ILE A 172 -9.33 9.71 -1.19
N LEU A 173 -10.15 10.01 -2.20
CA LEU A 173 -10.68 8.98 -3.10
C LEU A 173 -9.65 8.51 -4.13
N ASN A 174 -8.62 9.32 -4.39
CA ASN A 174 -7.56 8.98 -5.34
C ASN A 174 -6.41 8.18 -4.68
N ASP A 175 -6.40 8.09 -3.34
CA ASP A 175 -5.33 7.47 -2.58
C ASP A 175 -5.87 6.71 -1.36
N GLU A 176 -6.11 5.41 -1.54
CA GLU A 176 -6.66 4.55 -0.49
C GLU A 176 -5.66 4.32 0.65
N GLU A 177 -4.35 4.38 0.39
CA GLU A 177 -3.32 4.25 1.43
C GLU A 177 -3.34 5.45 2.38
N VAL A 178 -3.37 6.67 1.83
CA VAL A 178 -3.52 7.89 2.64
C VAL A 178 -4.86 7.89 3.38
N ARG A 179 -5.93 7.41 2.74
CA ARG A 179 -7.26 7.34 3.34
C ARG A 179 -7.32 6.43 4.57
N GLN A 180 -6.72 5.25 4.51
CA GLN A 180 -6.70 4.34 5.66
C GLN A 180 -5.64 4.80 6.68
N GLY A 181 -4.47 5.23 6.20
CA GLY A 181 -3.38 5.74 7.02
C GLY A 181 -3.79 6.91 7.90
N LEU A 182 -4.53 7.89 7.37
CA LEU A 182 -5.01 9.04 8.16
C LEU A 182 -5.96 8.64 9.28
N LYS A 183 -6.84 7.65 9.08
CA LYS A 183 -7.73 7.18 10.16
C LYS A 183 -6.94 6.61 11.32
N GLU A 184 -5.92 5.80 11.01
CA GLU A 184 -5.02 5.23 12.01
C GLU A 184 -4.14 6.31 12.66
N TYR A 185 -3.56 7.21 11.86
CA TYR A 185 -2.64 8.27 12.32
C TYR A 185 -3.31 9.26 13.27
N SER A 186 -4.54 9.66 12.95
CA SER A 186 -5.31 10.65 13.70
C SER A 186 -6.26 10.05 14.73
N ASN A 187 -6.40 8.72 14.73
CA ASN A 187 -7.42 8.00 15.49
C ASN A 187 -8.84 8.55 15.23
N TRP A 188 -9.12 9.00 14.00
CA TRP A 188 -10.41 9.61 13.62
C TRP A 188 -11.12 8.79 12.54
N PRO A 189 -12.35 8.31 12.77
CA PRO A 189 -12.97 7.30 11.91
C PRO A 189 -13.58 7.85 10.61
N THR A 190 -13.86 9.16 10.53
CA THR A 190 -14.71 9.75 9.49
C THR A 190 -14.00 10.83 8.67
N TYR A 191 -14.63 11.23 7.55
CA TYR A 191 -14.18 12.32 6.70
C TYR A 191 -15.35 13.28 6.45
N PRO A 192 -15.11 14.59 6.27
CA PRO A 192 -13.80 15.25 6.12
C PRO A 192 -12.98 15.31 7.43
N GLN A 193 -11.65 15.31 7.32
CA GLN A 193 -10.73 15.59 8.44
C GLN A 193 -10.01 16.91 8.17
N ILE A 194 -10.00 17.81 9.15
CA ILE A 194 -9.36 19.11 9.07
C ILE A 194 -8.16 19.15 10.02
N TYR A 195 -7.03 19.66 9.52
CA TYR A 195 -5.80 19.85 10.28
C TYR A 195 -5.39 21.31 10.27
N LEU A 196 -4.99 21.82 11.44
CA LEU A 196 -4.47 23.16 11.65
C LEU A 196 -3.07 23.07 12.27
N ASP A 197 -2.08 23.71 11.64
CA ASP A 197 -0.68 23.77 12.09
C ASP A 197 -0.08 22.39 12.43
N GLY A 198 -0.47 21.36 11.68
CA GLY A 198 0.02 20.00 11.85
C GLY A 198 -0.84 19.10 12.75
N GLU A 199 -1.81 19.68 13.45
CA GLU A 199 -2.65 18.99 14.44
C GLU A 199 -4.06 18.74 13.91
N LEU A 200 -4.67 17.62 14.32
CA LEU A 200 -6.04 17.30 13.95
C LEU A 200 -6.99 18.24 14.70
N LEU A 201 -7.77 19.02 13.96
CA LEU A 201 -8.89 19.80 14.49
C LEU A 201 -10.12 18.91 14.66
N GLY A 202 -10.41 18.06 13.67
CA GLY A 202 -11.50 17.10 13.72
C GLY A 202 -12.30 17.03 12.41
N GLY A 203 -13.58 16.70 12.54
CA GLY A 203 -14.52 16.64 11.42
C GLY A 203 -15.33 17.92 11.20
N LEU A 204 -16.37 17.83 10.36
CA LEU A 204 -17.28 18.96 10.09
C LEU A 204 -17.95 19.49 11.37
N ASP A 205 -18.38 18.60 12.25
CA ASP A 205 -19.15 18.98 13.45
C ASP A 205 -18.27 19.77 14.43
N VAL A 206 -17.02 19.33 14.63
CA VAL A 206 -16.03 20.05 15.45
C VAL A 206 -15.68 21.39 14.83
N LEU A 207 -15.46 21.46 13.52
CA LEU A 207 -15.17 22.73 12.84
C LEU A 207 -16.30 23.76 13.02
N ARG A 208 -17.56 23.31 13.01
CA ARG A 208 -18.70 24.21 13.26
C ARG A 208 -18.72 24.75 14.68
N GLU A 209 -18.41 23.90 15.65
CA GLU A 209 -18.36 24.27 17.06
C GLU A 209 -17.21 25.23 17.33
N GLU A 210 -16.01 24.93 16.83
CA GLU A 210 -14.83 25.80 16.97
C GLU A 210 -15.04 27.16 16.29
N LEU A 211 -15.69 27.21 15.13
CA LEU A 211 -16.00 28.47 14.45
C LEU A 211 -17.09 29.30 15.12
N ALA A 212 -17.81 28.75 16.10
CA ALA A 212 -18.71 29.55 16.92
C ALA A 212 -17.93 30.46 17.91
N ASP A 213 -16.67 30.12 18.21
CA ASP A 213 -15.75 31.01 18.93
C ASP A 213 -15.03 31.94 17.95
N GLU A 214 -15.35 33.24 18.02
CA GLU A 214 -14.71 34.28 17.20
C GLU A 214 -13.18 34.30 17.36
N LYS A 215 -12.66 33.95 18.55
CA LYS A 215 -11.21 33.89 18.80
C LYS A 215 -10.53 32.76 18.04
N PHE A 216 -11.27 31.68 17.78
CA PHE A 216 -10.76 30.57 16.99
C PHE A 216 -10.75 30.94 15.50
N ALA A 217 -11.82 31.55 15.01
CA ALA A 217 -11.92 32.00 13.61
C ALA A 217 -10.78 32.94 13.20
N ASP A 218 -10.27 33.75 14.13
CA ASP A 218 -9.13 34.65 13.89
C ASP A 218 -7.76 33.96 13.86
N LYS A 219 -7.63 32.75 14.41
CA LYS A 219 -6.39 31.97 14.34
C LYS A 219 -6.19 31.31 12.99
N LEU A 220 -7.28 31.08 12.25
CA LEU A 220 -7.22 30.42 10.96
C LEU A 220 -6.51 31.31 9.93
N PRO A 221 -5.65 30.73 9.07
CA PRO A 221 -5.05 31.46 7.98
C PRO A 221 -6.16 31.99 7.08
N LYS A 222 -6.14 33.30 6.76
CA LYS A 222 -7.13 33.94 5.88
C LYS A 222 -6.46 34.34 4.58
N ILE A 223 -7.19 34.23 3.47
CA ILE A 223 -6.76 34.75 2.17
C ILE A 223 -6.77 36.28 2.30
N THR A 224 -5.59 36.88 2.42
CA THR A 224 -5.46 38.33 2.44
C THR A 224 -5.82 38.86 1.06
N ALA A 225 -6.78 39.78 1.00
CA ALA A 225 -7.20 40.45 -0.24
C ALA A 225 -6.10 41.34 -0.82
#